data_AF-A0A0C3PVL1-F1
#
_entry.id   AF-A0A0C3PVL1-F1
#
_cell.length_a   1.000
_cell.length_b   1.000
_cell.length_c   1.000
_cell.angle_alpha   90.00
_cell.angle_beta   90.00
_cell.angle_gamma   90.00
#
_symmetry.space_group_name_H-M   'P 1'
#
loop_
_entity.id
_entity.type
_entity.pdbx_description
1 polymer ?
#
loop_
_entity_poly.entity_id
_entity_poly.type
_entity_poly.pdbx_seq_one_letter_code
_entity_poly.pdbx_strand_id
1 'polypeptide(L)' 'WEPNGNVREFLANAKPTAYICQIQDMFGGLGYLHTREPPIRHGDLKSLNILVSSSYEAIITDFGSARLVTDNVEQE' A
#
# COMPACT_ATOMS: atom_id res chain seq x y z
N TRP A 1 3.93 -15.03 -0.22
CA TRP A 1 3.09 -15.18 -1.42
C TRP A 1 1.66 -15.13 -0.95
N GLU A 2 0.86 -14.18 -1.47
CA GLU A 2 -0.54 -14.03 -1.07
C GLU A 2 -1.46 -14.77 -2.06
N PRO A 3 -2.44 -15.55 -1.59
CA PRO A 3 -3.25 -16.43 -2.43
C PRO A 3 -4.19 -15.69 -3.37
N ASN A 4 -4.55 -14.44 -3.04
CA ASN A 4 -5.43 -13.60 -3.86
C ASN A 4 -4.65 -12.68 -4.82
N GLY A 5 -3.31 -12.78 -4.85
CA GLY A 5 -2.47 -11.98 -5.74
C GLY A 5 -2.47 -10.49 -5.40
N ASN A 6 -2.21 -9.66 -6.41
CA ASN A 6 -2.26 -8.20 -6.26
C ASN A 6 -3.67 -7.64 -6.52
N VAL A 7 -3.91 -6.40 -6.09
CA VAL A 7 -5.20 -5.72 -6.25
C VAL A 7 -5.65 -5.68 -7.71
N ARG A 8 -4.75 -5.51 -8.68
CA ARG A 8 -5.14 -5.49 -10.10
C ARG A 8 -5.75 -6.83 -10.55
N GLU A 9 -5.11 -7.94 -10.20
CA GLU A 9 -5.59 -9.29 -10.52
C GLU A 9 -6.86 -9.64 -9.75
N PHE A 10 -6.88 -9.27 -8.47
CA PHE A 10 -8.00 -9.51 -7.58
C PHE A 10 -9.27 -8.79 -8.07
N LEU A 11 -9.16 -7.51 -8.41
CA LEU A 11 -10.29 -6.70 -8.85
C LEU A 11 -10.87 -7.13 -10.21
N ALA A 12 -10.06 -7.73 -11.10
CA ALA A 12 -10.55 -8.25 -12.37
C ALA A 12 -11.67 -9.30 -12.20
N ASN A 13 -11.74 -9.96 -11.03
CA ASN A 13 -12.71 -11.01 -10.72
C ASN A 13 -13.60 -10.69 -9.50
N ALA A 14 -13.44 -9.53 -8.87
CA ALA A 14 -14.08 -9.22 -7.59
C ALA A 14 -15.38 -8.40 -7.73
N LYS A 15 -16.23 -8.49 -6.70
CA LYS A 15 -17.46 -7.70 -6.55
C LYS A 15 -17.16 -6.26 -6.10
N PRO A 16 -17.99 -5.25 -6.45
CA PRO A 16 -17.81 -3.84 -6.07
C PRO A 16 -17.55 -3.58 -4.58
N THR A 17 -18.14 -4.36 -3.67
CA THR A 17 -17.94 -4.20 -2.22
C THR A 17 -16.50 -4.47 -1.78
N ALA A 18 -15.78 -5.36 -2.47
CA ALA A 18 -14.39 -5.67 -2.17
C ALA A 18 -13.50 -4.44 -2.40
N TYR A 19 -13.77 -3.66 -3.45
CA TYR A 19 -13.02 -2.44 -3.78
C TYR A 19 -12.99 -1.45 -2.61
N ILE A 20 -14.10 -1.32 -1.88
CA ILE A 20 -14.22 -0.34 -0.80
C ILE A 20 -13.37 -0.75 0.41
N CYS A 21 -13.41 -2.02 0.84
CA CYS A 21 -12.59 -2.48 1.97
C CYS A 21 -11.09 -2.40 1.65
N GLN A 22 -10.68 -2.75 0.44
CA GLN A 22 -9.27 -2.63 0.04
C GLN A 22 -8.77 -1.18 0.03
N ILE A 23 -9.60 -0.23 -0.41
CA ILE A 23 -9.24 1.20 -0.41
C ILE A 23 -9.06 1.70 1.03
N GLN A 24 -9.96 1.33 1.94
CA GLN A 24 -9.87 1.71 3.35
C GLN A 24 -8.60 1.18 4.01
N ASP A 25 -8.28 -0.10 3.81
CA ASP A 25 -7.08 -0.73 4.35
C ASP A 25 -5.80 -0.08 3.81
N MET A 26 -5.76 0.21 2.51
CA MET A 26 -4.64 0.90 1.87
C MET A 26 -4.38 2.28 2.51
N PHE A 27 -5.43 3.08 2.72
CA PHE A 27 -5.28 4.38 3.38
C PHE A 27 -4.86 4.24 4.84
N GLY A 28 -5.33 3.22 5.55
CA GLY A 28 -4.87 2.90 6.90
C GLY A 28 -3.38 2.56 6.95
N GLY A 29 -2.92 1.70 6.04
CA GLY A 29 -1.50 1.34 5.91
C GLY A 29 -0.62 2.54 5.53
N LEU A 30 -1.08 3.40 4.62
CA LEU A 30 -0.36 4.65 4.28
C LEU A 30 -0.31 5.62 5.46
N GLY A 31 -1.42 5.79 6.19
CA GLY A 31 -1.45 6.59 7.39
C GLY A 31 -0.46 6.08 8.44
N TYR A 32 -0.35 4.77 8.60
CA TYR A 32 0.66 4.15 9.45
C TYR A 32 2.09 4.54 9.02
N LEU A 33 2.43 4.42 7.74
CA LEU A 33 3.76 4.77 7.23
C LEU A 33 4.08 6.26 7.40
N HIS A 34 3.13 7.15 7.11
CA HIS A 34 3.32 8.59 7.21
C HIS A 34 3.36 9.12 8.65
N THR A 35 2.87 8.33 9.63
CA THR A 35 2.92 8.69 11.05
C THR A 35 4.15 8.13 11.77
N ARG A 36 5.05 7.44 11.07
CA ARG A 36 6.35 7.04 11.65
C ARG A 36 7.22 8.28 11.91
N GLU A 37 8.24 8.12 12.74
CA GLU A 37 9.21 9.17 13.03
C GLU A 37 10.63 8.61 12.79
N PRO A 38 11.31 9.00 11.69
CA PRO A 38 10.84 9.88 10.62
C PRO A 38 9.72 9.25 9.75
N PRO A 39 8.84 10.05 9.12
CA PRO A 39 7.79 9.53 8.23
C PRO A 39 8.37 8.68 7.11
N ILE A 40 7.65 7.63 6.70
CA ILE A 40 8.08 6.75 5.60
C ILE A 40 7.23 7.04 4.37
N ARG A 41 7.86 7.48 3.27
CA ARG A 41 7.21 7.52 1.95
C ARG A 41 7.47 6.19 1.24
N HIS A 42 6.41 5.58 0.70
CA HIS A 42 6.53 4.34 -0.07
C HIS A 42 7.26 4.54 -1.41
N GLY A 43 7.00 5.65 -2.11
CA GLY A 43 7.70 6.02 -3.35
C GLY A 43 7.22 5.34 -4.64
N ASP A 44 6.68 4.12 -4.56
CA ASP A 44 6.14 3.38 -5.73
C ASP A 44 4.83 2.66 -5.39
N LEU A 45 3.86 3.41 -4.86
CA LEU A 45 2.56 2.85 -4.50
C LEU A 45 1.66 2.74 -5.74
N LYS A 46 1.34 1.51 -6.12
CA LYS A 46 0.48 1.15 -7.26
C LYS A 46 -0.24 -0.16 -6.99
N SER A 47 -1.29 -0.46 -7.75
CA SER A 47 -2.12 -1.67 -7.55
C SER A 47 -1.35 -2.99 -7.63
N LEU A 48 -0.20 -3.02 -8.31
CA LEU A 48 0.70 -4.18 -8.36
C LEU A 48 1.47 -4.39 -7.04
N ASN A 49 1.69 -3.31 -6.30
CA ASN A 49 2.41 -3.28 -5.02
C ASN A 49 1.46 -3.31 -3.81
N ILE A 50 0.19 -3.66 -4.06
CA ILE A 50 -0.79 -3.97 -3.02
C ILE A 50 -1.21 -5.41 -3.20
N LEU A 51 -0.89 -6.26 -2.23
CA LEU A 51 -1.36 -7.65 -2.20
C LEU A 51 -2.70 -7.72 -1.46
N VAL A 52 -3.47 -8.76 -1.76
CA VAL A 52 -4.73 -9.05 -1.08
C VAL A 52 -4.54 -10.31 -0.25
N SER A 53 -4.78 -10.22 1.06
CA SER A 53 -4.68 -11.37 1.96
C SER A 53 -5.80 -12.37 1.72
N SER A 54 -5.68 -13.60 2.24
CA SER A 54 -6.78 -14.57 2.26
C SER A 54 -8.04 -14.05 2.97
N SER A 55 -7.87 -13.08 3.87
CA SER A 55 -8.94 -12.42 4.62
C SER A 55 -9.48 -11.17 3.91
N TYR A 56 -9.10 -10.93 2.66
CA TYR A 56 -9.47 -9.76 1.84
C TYR A 56 -8.92 -8.41 2.33
N GLU A 57 -7.84 -8.44 3.12
CA GLU A 57 -7.17 -7.24 3.61
C GLU A 57 -6.13 -6.77 2.60
N ALA A 58 -6.00 -5.45 2.43
CA ALA A 58 -4.95 -4.89 1.58
C ALA A 58 -3.61 -4.81 2.32
N ILE A 59 -2.56 -5.37 1.70
CA ILE A 59 -1.19 -5.38 2.24
C ILE A 59 -0.29 -4.57 1.31
N ILE A 60 0.29 -3.49 1.82
CA ILE A 60 1.29 -2.69 1.10
C ILE A 60 2.61 -3.47 1.03
N THR A 61 3.17 -3.62 -0.17
CA THR A 61 4.43 -4.34 -0.42
C THR A 61 5.36 -3.54 -1.32
N ASP A 62 6.59 -4.05 -1.51
CA ASP A 62 7.63 -3.48 -2.38
C ASP A 62 8.13 -2.10 -1.93
N PHE A 63 8.79 -2.11 -0.78
CA PHE A 63 9.44 -0.94 -0.19
C PHE A 63 10.81 -0.61 -0.84
N GLY A 64 11.13 -1.15 -2.01
CA GLY A 64 12.43 -0.91 -2.68
C GLY A 64 12.65 0.57 -3.04
N SER A 65 11.57 1.32 -3.26
CA SER A 65 11.58 2.76 -3.50
C SER A 65 11.30 3.61 -2.25
N ALA A 66 11.17 2.98 -1.08
CA ALA A 66 10.81 3.69 0.13
C ALA A 66 11.93 4.61 0.62
N ARG A 67 11.54 5.71 1.26
CA ARG A 67 12.44 6.74 1.80
C ARG A 67 11.95 7.20 3.15
N LEU A 68 12.87 7.35 4.09
CA LEU A 68 12.63 8.12 5.31
C LEU A 68 12.59 9.60 4.95
N VAL A 69 11.54 10.29 5.40
CA VAL A 69 11.43 11.74 5.28
C VAL A 69 12.09 12.33 6.52
N THR A 70 13.36 12.65 6.38
CA THR A 70 14.03 13.49 7.37
C THR A 70 13.78 14.94 6.98
N ASP A 71 13.63 15.83 7.97
CA ASP A 71 13.53 17.27 7.74
C ASP A 71 14.90 17.83 7.32
N ASN A 72 15.41 17.38 6.18
CA ASN A 72 16.55 17.98 5.52
C ASN A 72 15.97 18.80 4.36
N VAL A 73 15.78 20.09 4.65
CA VAL A 73 15.78 21.13 3.62
C VAL A 73 17.15 21.10 2.96
N GLU A 74 17.36 20.23 1.97
CA GLU A 74 18.47 20.38 1.04
C GLU A 74 17.95 20.15 -0.38
N GLN A 75 18.14 21.23 -1.15
CA GLN A 75 17.78 21.43 -2.53
C GLN A 75 18.76 20.66 -3.43
N GLU A 76 18.25 20.03 -4.49
CA GLU A 76 18.67 20.16 -5.90
C GLU A 76 17.88 19.19 -6.80
#